data_AF-A0A150RVG7-F1
#
_entry.id   AF-A0A150RVG7-F1
#
_cell.length_a   1.000
_cell.length_b   1.000
_cell.length_c   1.000
_cell.angle_alpha   90.00
_cell.angle_beta   90.00
_cell.angle_gamma   90.00
#
_symmetry.space_group_name_H-M   'P 1'
#
loop_
_entity.id
_entity.type
_entity.pdbx_description
1 polymer ?
#
loop_
_entity_poly.entity_id
_entity_poly.type
_entity_poly.pdbx_seq_one_letter_code
_entity_poly.pdbx_strand_id
1 'polypeptide(L)'
;MRWFMRETTEAYIGYVRGVVDELVGGAPDARLDMTVLQRALLDRMKPGVFTPPVQRHVDAVRERWKELVGEAKDARRVELDSAALRARFEAAFPSHPADRTVAPFHVSPDLLVAAASPEAFAAGDFLAVLGEVHLGPTLNAFCTLSQHPSPGDITAALVGDHPWPALYVTGHKQELLGGPTGQRVFGAPEARRPIDYVLDFSTSPQSIDPEHHLRIADLEVVVEGDRFRAQTRDGRLVFHARQFMWLIISLEATRGFSLFAPARHVPRVTIDGLVIARERWMFAPAEIDAAELATPVDRFAGVRRWAAEHGLPRFVFVKSAVESKPTFVDLDSPLSVEVFANLVRVAREDAAARANPGGIAVTEMLPRPDQCWLVDADGRRYTSELRMVTCFGPDTRVGV
;
A
#
# COMPACT_ATOMS: atom_id res chain seq x y z
N MET A 1 8.23 -3.48 8.36
CA MET A 1 8.17 -2.47 7.27
C MET A 1 9.56 -2.03 6.81
N ARG A 2 10.42 -1.48 7.69
CA ARG A 2 11.82 -1.10 7.34
C ARG A 2 12.58 -2.21 6.62
N TRP A 3 12.60 -3.41 7.22
CA TRP A 3 13.21 -4.60 6.62
C TRP A 3 12.64 -4.89 5.22
N PHE A 4 11.31 -4.97 5.10
CA PHE A 4 10.64 -5.24 3.83
C PHE A 4 11.01 -4.22 2.74
N MET A 5 11.02 -2.92 3.06
CA MET A 5 11.37 -1.86 2.11
C MET A 5 12.80 -1.98 1.62
N ARG A 6 13.75 -2.15 2.54
CA ARG A 6 15.15 -2.29 2.20
C ARG A 6 15.39 -3.51 1.31
N GLU A 7 15.00 -4.69 1.79
CA GLU A 7 15.28 -5.95 1.09
C GLU A 7 14.57 -6.01 -0.27
N THR A 8 13.33 -5.52 -0.35
CA THR A 8 12.58 -5.45 -1.61
C THR A 8 13.26 -4.48 -2.57
N THR A 9 13.74 -3.33 -2.08
CA THR A 9 14.43 -2.34 -2.92
C THR A 9 15.74 -2.89 -3.48
N GLU A 10 16.60 -3.51 -2.67
CA GLU A 10 17.85 -4.10 -3.15
C GLU A 10 17.59 -5.21 -4.18
N ALA A 11 16.65 -6.10 -3.88
CA ALA A 11 16.30 -7.20 -4.78
C ALA A 11 15.68 -6.68 -6.08
N TYR A 12 14.88 -5.60 -6.02
CA TYR A 12 14.32 -4.97 -7.21
C TYR A 12 15.39 -4.28 -8.05
N ILE A 13 16.35 -3.58 -7.44
CA ILE A 13 17.50 -3.00 -8.15
C ILE A 13 18.27 -4.09 -8.89
N GLY A 14 18.56 -5.22 -8.25
CA GLY A 14 19.21 -6.37 -8.89
C GLY A 14 18.37 -6.98 -10.02
N TYR A 15 17.05 -7.06 -9.86
CA TYR A 15 16.14 -7.51 -10.91
C TYR A 15 16.19 -6.57 -12.13
N VAL A 16 16.11 -5.26 -11.91
CA VAL A 16 16.21 -4.26 -12.98
C VAL A 16 17.58 -4.31 -13.64
N ARG A 17 18.66 -4.57 -12.90
CA ARG A 17 19.98 -4.76 -13.49
C ARG A 17 19.99 -5.90 -14.52
N GLY A 18 19.35 -7.03 -14.22
CA GLY A 18 19.19 -8.12 -15.19
C GLY A 18 18.44 -7.69 -16.45
N VAL A 19 17.40 -6.86 -16.31
CA VAL A 19 16.69 -6.27 -17.47
C VAL A 19 17.58 -5.33 -18.27
N VAL A 20 18.41 -4.52 -17.61
CA VAL A 20 19.40 -3.66 -18.29
C VAL A 20 20.41 -4.52 -19.06
N ASP A 21 20.93 -5.59 -18.46
CA ASP A 21 21.88 -6.50 -19.11
C ASP A 21 21.31 -7.18 -20.36
N GLU A 22 20.04 -7.61 -20.29
CA GLU A 22 19.28 -8.13 -21.45
C GLU A 22 19.18 -7.09 -22.57
N LEU A 23 18.92 -5.83 -22.24
CA LEU A 23 18.74 -4.75 -23.22
C LEU A 23 20.06 -4.30 -23.87
N VAL A 24 21.16 -4.30 -23.12
CA VAL A 24 22.48 -3.87 -23.64
C VAL A 24 23.33 -5.02 -24.19
N GLY A 25 22.84 -6.26 -24.13
CA GLY A 25 23.56 -7.44 -24.61
C GLY A 25 24.84 -7.74 -23.83
N GLY A 26 24.91 -7.35 -22.56
CA GLY A 26 26.07 -7.58 -21.67
C GLY A 26 27.31 -6.73 -21.98
N ALA A 27 27.20 -5.69 -22.79
CA ALA A 27 28.32 -4.78 -23.07
C ALA A 27 28.70 -3.97 -21.80
N PRO A 28 29.98 -3.97 -21.38
CA PRO A 28 30.44 -3.10 -20.30
C PRO A 28 30.33 -1.64 -20.73
N ASP A 29 30.02 -0.76 -19.78
CA ASP A 29 29.90 0.70 -20.00
C ASP A 29 28.87 1.13 -21.04
N ALA A 30 27.89 0.26 -21.30
CA ALA A 30 26.79 0.53 -22.20
C ALA A 30 25.89 1.66 -21.71
N ARG A 31 25.30 2.37 -22.67
CA ARG A 31 24.31 3.41 -22.45
C ARG A 31 22.99 3.01 -23.09
N LEU A 32 21.90 3.23 -22.37
CA LEU A 32 20.54 2.90 -22.77
C LEU A 32 19.63 4.10 -22.51
N ASP A 33 18.76 4.45 -23.45
CA ASP A 33 17.75 5.49 -23.20
C ASP A 33 16.81 5.07 -22.06
N MET A 34 16.56 5.97 -21.10
CA MET A 34 15.71 5.66 -19.94
C MET A 34 14.28 5.28 -20.35
N THR A 35 13.79 5.78 -21.50
CA THR A 35 12.50 5.40 -22.09
C THR A 35 12.44 3.93 -22.51
N VAL A 36 13.56 3.37 -22.99
CA VAL A 36 13.65 1.95 -23.36
C VAL A 36 13.60 1.07 -22.11
N LEU A 37 14.34 1.44 -21.06
CA LEU A 37 14.25 0.75 -19.77
C LEU A 37 12.83 0.82 -19.20
N GLN A 38 12.23 2.01 -19.18
CA GLN A 38 10.86 2.19 -18.69
C GLN A 38 9.88 1.28 -19.43
N ARG A 39 9.95 1.24 -20.77
CA ARG A 39 9.05 0.39 -21.57
C ARG A 39 9.25 -1.08 -21.25
N ALA A 40 10.50 -1.53 -21.15
CA ALA A 40 10.83 -2.91 -20.82
C ALA A 40 10.30 -3.33 -19.43
N LEU A 41 10.33 -2.42 -18.44
CA LEU A 41 9.75 -2.65 -17.12
C LEU A 41 8.22 -2.72 -17.18
N LEU A 42 7.58 -1.77 -17.87
CA LEU A 42 6.12 -1.76 -18.04
C LEU A 42 5.60 -3.03 -18.71
N ASP A 43 6.27 -3.53 -19.75
CA ASP A 43 5.89 -4.76 -20.45
C ASP A 43 6.02 -6.02 -19.55
N ARG A 44 6.84 -5.95 -18.50
CA ARG A 44 7.02 -7.01 -17.50
C ARG A 44 6.01 -6.90 -16.34
N MET A 45 5.40 -5.74 -16.13
CA MET A 45 4.37 -5.55 -15.10
C MET A 45 3.03 -6.14 -15.58
N LYS A 46 2.53 -7.15 -14.85
CA LYS A 46 1.22 -7.76 -15.13
C LYS A 46 0.22 -7.39 -14.03
N PRO A 47 -1.02 -7.01 -14.37
CA PRO A 47 -2.05 -6.75 -13.37
C PRO A 47 -2.22 -7.94 -12.42
N GLY A 48 -2.17 -7.68 -11.12
CA GLY A 48 -2.35 -8.71 -10.08
C GLY A 48 -1.17 -9.65 -9.87
N VAL A 49 -0.04 -9.47 -10.56
CA VAL A 49 1.17 -10.29 -10.38
C VAL A 49 2.32 -9.39 -9.96
N PHE A 50 2.93 -9.70 -8.82
CA PHE A 50 4.13 -9.01 -8.37
C PHE A 50 5.35 -9.47 -9.16
N THR A 51 6.33 -8.58 -9.34
CA THR A 51 7.63 -9.00 -9.84
C THR A 51 8.26 -10.04 -8.89
N PRO A 52 9.11 -10.95 -9.41
CA PRO A 52 9.75 -11.97 -8.58
C PRO A 52 10.41 -11.47 -7.28
N PRO A 53 11.17 -10.34 -7.26
CA PRO A 53 11.74 -9.83 -6.00
C PRO A 53 10.64 -9.42 -5.01
N VAL A 54 9.58 -8.74 -5.45
CA VAL A 54 8.50 -8.30 -4.55
C VAL A 54 7.75 -9.50 -3.99
N GLN A 55 7.36 -10.45 -4.85
CA GLN A 55 6.66 -11.68 -4.44
C GLN A 55 7.44 -12.44 -3.36
N ARG A 56 8.75 -12.65 -3.57
CA ARG A 56 9.62 -13.35 -2.61
C ARG A 56 9.61 -12.69 -1.23
N HIS A 57 9.67 -11.36 -1.17
CA HIS A 57 9.69 -10.64 0.10
C HIS A 57 8.31 -10.59 0.76
N VAL A 58 7.24 -10.55 -0.03
CA VAL A 58 5.87 -10.68 0.50
C VAL A 58 5.69 -12.04 1.17
N ASP A 59 6.14 -13.12 0.52
CA ASP A 59 6.05 -14.47 1.09
C ASP A 59 6.94 -14.61 2.34
N ALA A 60 8.14 -14.03 2.33
CA ALA A 60 9.01 -13.98 3.50
C ALA A 60 8.39 -13.22 4.69
N VAL A 61 7.71 -12.09 4.45
CA VAL A 61 6.96 -11.37 5.49
C VAL A 61 5.86 -12.25 6.06
N ARG A 62 5.09 -12.92 5.21
CA ARG A 62 3.97 -13.78 5.61
C ARG A 62 4.43 -14.97 6.45
N GLU A 63 5.47 -15.68 6.03
CA GLU A 63 5.99 -16.83 6.79
C GLU A 63 6.55 -16.39 8.14
N ARG A 64 7.32 -15.29 8.20
CA ARG A 64 7.85 -14.77 9.45
C ARG A 64 6.76 -14.31 10.42
N TRP A 65 5.70 -13.67 9.92
CA TRP A 65 4.57 -13.28 10.76
C TRP A 65 3.75 -14.47 11.24
N LYS A 66 3.56 -15.49 10.39
CA LYS A 66 2.94 -16.75 10.78
C LYS A 66 3.73 -17.42 11.92
N GLU A 67 5.06 -17.45 11.84
CA GLU A 67 5.90 -17.94 12.93
C GLU A 67 5.78 -17.10 14.20
N LEU A 68 5.78 -15.77 14.09
CA LEU A 68 5.66 -14.86 15.24
C LEU A 68 4.33 -15.03 15.98
N VAL A 69 3.22 -15.07 15.23
CA VAL A 69 1.86 -15.26 15.77
C VAL A 69 1.66 -16.68 16.31
N GLY A 70 2.26 -17.69 15.68
CA GLY A 70 2.11 -19.10 16.06
C GLY A 70 0.81 -19.72 15.52
N GLU A 71 0.52 -20.97 15.93
CA GLU A 71 -0.73 -21.62 15.57
C GLU A 71 -1.91 -21.06 16.39
N ALA A 72 -2.87 -20.45 15.71
CA ALA A 72 -4.11 -19.94 16.29
C ALA A 72 -5.33 -20.63 15.66
N LYS A 73 -5.34 -21.97 15.67
CA LYS A 73 -6.43 -22.77 15.08
C LYS A 73 -7.76 -22.39 15.73
N ASP A 74 -8.73 -22.01 14.90
CA ASP A 74 -10.10 -21.64 15.28
C ASP A 74 -10.26 -20.44 16.23
N ALA A 75 -9.17 -19.75 16.58
CA ALA A 75 -9.26 -18.54 17.39
C ALA A 75 -9.86 -17.40 16.56
N ARG A 76 -10.83 -16.66 17.12
CA ARG A 76 -11.35 -15.41 16.53
C ARG A 76 -10.38 -14.24 16.69
N ARG A 77 -9.62 -14.26 17.79
CA ARG A 77 -8.72 -13.18 18.21
C ARG A 77 -7.42 -13.74 18.75
N VAL A 78 -6.33 -13.05 18.45
CA VAL A 78 -5.00 -13.31 18.98
C VAL A 78 -4.47 -12.00 19.55
N GLU A 79 -4.22 -12.00 20.86
CA GLU A 79 -3.63 -10.88 21.59
C GLU A 79 -2.16 -11.22 21.86
N LEU A 80 -1.28 -10.30 21.48
CA LEU A 80 0.15 -10.45 21.61
C LEU A 80 0.71 -9.28 22.42
N ASP A 81 1.75 -9.58 23.19
CA ASP A 81 2.49 -8.59 23.96
C ASP A 81 3.79 -8.22 23.21
N SER A 82 4.02 -6.94 22.95
CA SER A 82 5.19 -6.55 22.16
C SER A 82 6.51 -6.81 22.89
N ALA A 83 6.53 -6.75 24.23
CA ALA A 83 7.73 -7.01 25.01
C ALA A 83 8.13 -8.49 24.92
N ALA A 84 7.16 -9.41 24.96
CA ALA A 84 7.35 -10.84 24.77
C ALA A 84 7.75 -11.18 23.32
N LEU A 85 7.25 -10.44 22.33
CA LEU A 85 7.59 -10.64 20.92
C LEU A 85 8.96 -10.09 20.53
N ARG A 86 9.47 -9.08 21.25
CA ARG A 86 10.62 -8.25 20.84
C ARG A 86 11.81 -9.04 20.30
N ALA A 87 12.34 -9.98 21.08
CA ALA A 87 13.55 -10.73 20.68
C ALA A 87 13.33 -11.57 19.41
N ARG A 88 12.16 -12.21 19.29
CA ARG A 88 11.79 -13.00 18.10
C ARG A 88 11.55 -12.10 16.90
N PHE A 89 10.92 -10.95 17.09
CA PHE A 89 10.69 -9.96 16.04
C PHE A 89 12.00 -9.37 15.51
N GLU A 90 12.93 -9.00 16.40
CA GLU A 90 14.25 -8.47 16.01
C GLU A 90 15.09 -9.52 15.27
N ALA A 91 15.01 -10.80 15.66
CA ALA A 91 15.66 -11.89 14.94
C ALA A 91 15.01 -12.13 13.56
N ALA A 92 13.68 -12.09 13.48
CA ALA A 92 12.93 -12.28 12.24
C ALA A 92 13.07 -11.08 11.28
N PHE A 93 13.21 -9.86 11.79
CA PHE A 93 13.30 -8.63 10.99
C PHE A 93 14.47 -7.77 11.49
N PRO A 94 15.71 -8.18 11.20
CA PRO A 94 16.89 -7.47 11.70
C PRO A 94 16.90 -6.02 11.24
N SER A 95 17.23 -5.12 12.17
CA SER A 95 17.44 -3.71 11.84
C SER A 95 18.72 -3.57 11.03
N HIS A 96 18.64 -2.87 9.89
CA HIS A 96 19.83 -2.49 9.14
C HIS A 96 20.21 -1.05 9.50
N PRO A 97 21.51 -0.75 9.65
CA PRO A 97 21.95 0.64 9.81
C PRO A 97 21.46 1.45 8.60
N ALA A 98 20.95 2.65 8.88
CA ALA A 98 20.51 3.56 7.83
C ALA A 98 21.70 3.93 6.95
N ASP A 99 21.62 3.64 5.65
CA ASP A 99 22.57 4.16 4.69
C ASP A 99 22.29 5.65 4.50
N ARG A 100 23.19 6.50 5.00
CA ARG A 100 23.06 7.96 4.96
C ARG A 100 23.24 8.54 3.55
N THR A 101 23.64 7.72 2.57
CA THR A 101 23.92 8.15 1.21
C THR A 101 22.73 8.01 0.27
N VAL A 102 21.59 7.49 0.74
CA VAL A 102 20.40 7.27 -0.10
C VAL A 102 19.13 7.83 0.56
N ALA A 103 18.13 8.12 -0.27
CA ALA A 103 16.86 8.69 0.15
C ALA A 103 16.22 7.89 1.31
N PRO A 104 15.70 8.56 2.36
CA PRO A 104 15.08 7.88 3.49
C PRO A 104 13.86 7.10 3.04
N PHE A 105 13.56 6.03 3.77
CA PHE A 105 12.30 5.32 3.57
C PHE A 105 11.21 6.01 4.35
N HIS A 106 10.30 6.68 3.64
CA HIS A 106 9.02 7.08 4.20
C HIS A 106 8.06 5.89 4.19
N VAL A 107 7.36 5.72 5.31
CA VAL A 107 6.32 4.73 5.49
C VAL A 107 5.15 5.43 6.14
N SER A 108 3.99 5.33 5.52
CA SER A 108 2.79 6.03 5.95
C SER A 108 1.71 5.02 6.32
N PRO A 109 1.68 4.56 7.59
CA PRO A 109 0.58 3.74 8.08
C PRO A 109 -0.66 4.62 8.32
N ASP A 110 -1.80 4.17 7.84
CA ASP A 110 -3.08 4.79 8.15
C ASP A 110 -3.67 4.11 9.39
N LEU A 111 -4.06 4.90 10.40
CA LEU A 111 -4.61 4.39 11.65
C LEU A 111 -6.05 4.88 11.85
N LEU A 112 -6.97 3.95 12.11
CA LEU A 112 -8.27 4.28 12.68
C LEU A 112 -8.22 4.10 14.18
N VAL A 113 -9.09 4.82 14.89
CA VAL A 113 -9.26 4.69 16.34
C VAL A 113 -10.64 4.10 16.62
N ALA A 114 -10.69 3.02 17.38
CA ALA A 114 -11.91 2.42 17.88
C ALA A 114 -12.04 2.70 19.38
N ALA A 115 -12.95 3.61 19.74
CA ALA A 115 -13.24 3.97 21.13
C ALA A 115 -14.74 4.28 21.29
N ALA A 116 -15.30 4.00 22.47
CA ALA A 116 -16.73 4.20 22.72
C ALA A 116 -17.14 5.69 22.66
N SER A 117 -16.24 6.59 23.05
CA SER A 117 -16.45 8.04 23.09
C SER A 117 -15.11 8.81 23.10
N PRO A 118 -15.13 10.14 22.95
CA PRO A 118 -13.94 10.98 23.15
C PRO A 118 -13.32 10.83 24.54
N GLU A 119 -14.12 10.63 25.58
CA GLU A 119 -13.65 10.43 26.96
C GLU A 119 -12.90 9.09 27.11
N ALA A 120 -13.42 8.02 26.50
CA ALA A 120 -12.74 6.72 26.48
C ALA A 120 -11.40 6.83 25.75
N PHE A 121 -11.38 7.51 24.60
CA PHE A 121 -10.14 7.78 23.86
C PHE A 121 -9.13 8.57 24.71
N ALA A 122 -9.56 9.65 25.37
CA ALA A 122 -8.72 10.46 26.24
C ALA A 122 -8.21 9.69 27.47
N ALA A 123 -8.97 8.71 27.97
CA ALA A 123 -8.58 7.83 29.06
C ALA A 123 -7.65 6.69 28.63
N GLY A 124 -7.36 6.54 27.33
CA GLY A 124 -6.54 5.45 26.79
C GLY A 124 -7.31 4.14 26.56
N ASP A 125 -8.63 4.14 26.69
CA ASP A 125 -9.50 3.00 26.40
C ASP A 125 -9.91 3.00 24.92
N PHE A 126 -8.98 2.57 24.07
CA PHE A 126 -9.19 2.47 22.64
C PHE A 126 -8.36 1.35 22.01
N LEU A 127 -8.74 0.94 20.80
CA LEU A 127 -7.89 0.17 19.91
C LEU A 127 -7.41 1.08 18.77
N ALA A 128 -6.11 1.04 18.48
CA ALA A 128 -5.58 1.53 17.22
C ALA A 128 -5.79 0.44 16.16
N VAL A 129 -6.27 0.78 14.98
CA VAL A 129 -6.55 -0.17 13.90
C VAL A 129 -5.74 0.20 12.69
N LEU A 130 -4.78 -0.66 12.32
CA LEU A 130 -4.01 -0.47 11.10
C LEU A 130 -4.91 -0.66 9.87
N GLY A 131 -5.12 0.41 9.12
CA GLY A 131 -5.90 0.43 7.89
C GLY A 131 -5.06 -0.08 6.71
N GLU A 132 -4.34 0.84 6.09
CA GLU A 132 -3.40 0.56 5.01
C GLU A 132 -1.99 1.03 5.36
N VAL A 133 -1.03 0.55 4.59
CA VAL A 133 0.38 0.91 4.72
C VAL A 133 0.87 1.35 3.37
N HIS A 134 1.22 2.62 3.25
CA HIS A 134 1.82 3.17 2.05
C HIS A 134 3.33 3.30 2.23
N LEU A 135 4.08 2.98 1.19
CA LEU A 135 5.54 3.04 1.21
C LEU A 135 5.95 4.29 0.45
N GLY A 136 5.97 5.43 1.14
CA GLY A 136 6.22 6.76 0.61
C GLY A 136 5.60 7.85 1.47
N PRO A 137 5.93 9.13 1.26
CA PRO A 137 5.38 10.24 2.05
C PRO A 137 3.99 10.63 1.55
N THR A 138 2.92 10.02 2.07
CA THR A 138 1.56 10.24 1.54
C THR A 138 1.00 11.64 1.79
N LEU A 139 1.57 12.40 2.73
CA LEU A 139 1.24 13.81 2.94
C LEU A 139 1.86 14.72 1.88
N ASN A 140 2.82 14.22 1.09
CA ASN A 140 3.31 14.86 -0.13
C ASN A 140 2.33 14.62 -1.29
N ALA A 141 1.07 15.01 -1.10
CA ALA A 141 0.02 14.91 -2.09
C ALA A 141 -0.69 16.26 -2.22
N PHE A 142 -1.03 16.64 -3.46
CA PHE A 142 -1.65 17.93 -3.76
C PHE A 142 -2.86 18.24 -2.88
N CYS A 143 -3.77 17.28 -2.71
CA CYS A 143 -4.98 17.47 -1.91
C CYS A 143 -4.67 17.72 -0.43
N THR A 144 -3.56 17.20 0.09
CA THR A 144 -3.14 17.45 1.48
C THR A 144 -2.55 18.85 1.57
N LEU A 145 -1.63 19.19 0.67
CA LEU A 145 -0.95 20.50 0.68
C LEU A 145 -1.90 21.67 0.41
N SER A 146 -2.82 21.53 -0.55
CA SER A 146 -3.75 22.61 -0.93
C SER A 146 -4.79 22.94 0.15
N GLN A 147 -5.01 22.02 1.10
CA GLN A 147 -5.95 22.19 2.21
C GLN A 147 -5.24 22.42 3.54
N HIS A 148 -3.91 22.26 3.60
CA HIS A 148 -3.15 22.45 4.83
C HIS A 148 -3.07 23.95 5.15
N PRO A 149 -3.29 24.38 6.41
CA PRO A 149 -3.17 25.79 6.79
C PRO A 149 -1.73 26.33 6.64
N SER A 150 -0.74 25.43 6.70
CA SER A 150 0.69 25.76 6.62
C SER A 150 1.42 24.77 5.71
N PRO A 151 1.23 24.78 4.38
CA PRO A 151 1.84 23.79 3.48
C PRO A 151 3.37 23.82 3.52
N GLY A 152 3.96 24.98 3.85
CA GLY A 152 5.39 25.15 4.04
C GLY A 152 5.98 24.25 5.14
N ASP A 153 5.19 23.88 6.17
CA ASP A 153 5.65 23.01 7.25
C ASP A 153 5.86 21.57 6.76
N ILE A 154 4.98 21.08 5.88
CA ILE A 154 5.12 19.77 5.23
C ILE A 154 6.38 19.78 4.34
N THR A 155 6.56 20.82 3.54
CA THR A 155 7.75 20.96 2.69
C THR A 155 9.03 21.02 3.53
N ALA A 156 9.04 21.78 4.62
CA ALA A 156 10.18 21.89 5.52
C ALA A 156 10.51 20.55 6.20
N ALA A 157 9.50 19.79 6.64
CA ALA A 157 9.69 18.45 7.19
C ALA A 157 10.33 17.49 6.18
N LEU A 158 9.84 17.49 4.93
CA LEU A 158 10.42 16.66 3.87
C LEU A 158 11.84 17.07 3.48
N VAL A 159 12.19 18.36 3.56
CA VAL A 159 13.57 18.84 3.37
C VAL A 159 14.44 18.42 4.56
N GLY A 160 13.93 18.50 5.79
CA GLY A 160 14.64 18.04 6.99
C GLY A 160 14.96 16.54 6.96
N ASP A 161 14.02 15.73 6.47
CA ASP A 161 14.21 14.28 6.30
C ASP A 161 15.27 13.95 5.24
N HIS A 162 15.36 14.75 4.17
CA HIS A 162 16.27 14.53 3.06
C HIS A 162 16.75 15.87 2.46
N PRO A 163 17.88 16.41 2.94
CA PRO A 163 18.32 17.78 2.61
C PRO A 163 18.96 17.92 1.21
N TRP A 164 18.97 16.86 0.41
CA TRP A 164 19.55 16.82 -0.92
C TRP A 164 18.46 16.78 -2.01
N PRO A 165 18.74 17.23 -3.24
CA PRO A 165 17.82 17.07 -4.37
C PRO A 165 17.41 15.61 -4.62
N ALA A 166 16.12 15.38 -4.87
CA ALA A 166 15.60 14.09 -5.33
C ALA A 166 14.83 14.22 -6.64
N LEU A 167 14.40 13.08 -7.20
CA LEU A 167 13.51 13.03 -8.35
C LEU A 167 12.05 12.95 -7.88
N TYR A 168 11.29 13.99 -8.16
CA TYR A 168 9.84 14.03 -8.02
C TYR A 168 9.18 13.62 -9.34
N VAL A 169 8.37 12.57 -9.33
CA VAL A 169 7.78 12.04 -10.56
C VAL A 169 6.42 12.67 -10.83
N THR A 170 6.22 13.15 -12.05
CA THR A 170 4.91 13.59 -12.57
C THR A 170 4.57 12.91 -13.90
N GLY A 171 3.28 12.78 -14.21
CA GLY A 171 2.82 12.28 -15.50
C GLY A 171 1.41 11.69 -15.45
N HIS A 172 0.83 11.37 -16.61
CA HIS A 172 -0.45 10.65 -16.59
C HIS A 172 -0.24 9.22 -16.10
N LYS A 173 -1.15 8.74 -15.26
CA LYS A 173 -1.07 7.39 -14.68
C LYS A 173 -0.90 6.30 -15.75
N GLN A 174 -1.52 6.48 -16.93
CA GLN A 174 -1.39 5.58 -18.07
C GLN A 174 0.05 5.53 -18.62
N GLU A 175 0.70 6.68 -18.80
CA GLU A 175 2.07 6.79 -19.28
C GLU A 175 3.08 6.27 -18.23
N LEU A 176 2.78 6.46 -16.95
CA LEU A 176 3.63 6.06 -15.83
C LEU A 176 3.57 4.57 -15.51
N LEU A 177 2.37 3.97 -15.46
CA LEU A 177 2.14 2.64 -14.85
C LEU A 177 1.48 1.63 -15.79
N GLY A 178 1.10 2.04 -17.00
CA GLY A 178 0.24 1.25 -17.88
C GLY A 178 -1.19 1.07 -17.33
N GLY A 179 -2.16 0.85 -18.21
CA GLY A 179 -3.53 0.48 -17.82
C GLY A 179 -4.64 1.20 -18.60
N PRO A 180 -5.88 0.69 -18.53
CA PRO A 180 -6.95 1.05 -19.47
C PRO A 180 -7.64 2.40 -19.18
N THR A 181 -7.52 2.96 -17.98
CA THR A 181 -8.28 4.17 -17.62
C THR A 181 -7.59 5.02 -16.54
N GLY A 182 -7.21 6.25 -16.90
CA GLY A 182 -6.85 7.27 -15.92
C GLY A 182 -6.22 8.52 -16.53
N GLN A 183 -7.04 9.52 -16.84
CA GLN A 183 -6.56 10.90 -17.10
C GLN A 183 -5.99 11.59 -15.85
N ARG A 184 -5.94 10.90 -14.70
CA ARG A 184 -5.36 11.45 -13.47
C ARG A 184 -3.85 11.62 -13.64
N VAL A 185 -3.41 12.85 -13.44
CA VAL A 185 -1.99 13.18 -13.26
C VAL A 185 -1.56 12.63 -11.90
N PHE A 186 -0.50 11.84 -11.89
CA PHE A 186 0.19 11.43 -10.67
C PHE A 186 1.24 12.48 -10.35
N GLY A 187 1.30 12.88 -9.07
CA GLY A 187 2.20 13.95 -8.62
C GLY A 187 1.75 15.32 -9.15
N ALA A 188 1.46 16.26 -8.26
CA ALA A 188 1.33 17.66 -8.66
C ALA A 188 2.71 18.32 -8.55
N PRO A 189 3.26 18.95 -9.59
CA PRO A 189 4.56 19.61 -9.51
C PRO A 189 4.65 20.65 -8.39
N GLU A 190 3.53 21.24 -7.97
CA GLU A 190 3.43 22.19 -6.86
C GLU A 190 3.67 21.55 -5.49
N ALA A 191 3.53 20.22 -5.40
CA ALA A 191 3.78 19.47 -4.16
C ALA A 191 5.27 19.12 -3.96
N ARG A 192 6.11 19.31 -4.99
CA ARG A 192 7.54 19.02 -4.90
C ARG A 192 8.26 19.95 -3.91
N ARG A 193 9.40 19.51 -3.40
CA ARG A 193 10.30 20.42 -2.67
C ARG A 193 11.02 21.33 -3.67
N PRO A 194 11.29 22.60 -3.34
CA PRO A 194 12.00 23.51 -4.22
C PRO A 194 13.37 23.00 -4.72
N ILE A 195 14.03 22.16 -3.93
CA ILE A 195 15.34 21.57 -4.26
C ILE A 195 15.26 20.36 -5.22
N ASP A 196 14.07 19.83 -5.48
CA ASP A 196 13.89 18.60 -6.27
C ASP A 196 13.85 18.87 -7.78
N TYR A 197 14.25 17.86 -8.54
CA TYR A 197 14.05 17.80 -9.98
C TYR A 197 12.75 17.07 -10.29
N VAL A 198 11.94 17.60 -11.20
CA VAL A 198 10.73 16.94 -11.67
C VAL A 198 11.09 16.04 -12.85
N LEU A 199 10.93 14.73 -12.66
CA LEU A 199 10.98 13.74 -13.74
C LEU A 199 9.59 13.61 -14.36
N ASP A 200 9.43 14.16 -15.55
CA ASP A 200 8.18 14.25 -16.27
C ASP A 200 8.06 13.15 -17.32
N PHE A 201 6.99 12.37 -17.18
CA PHE A 201 6.58 11.31 -18.11
C PHE A 201 5.45 11.76 -19.04
N SER A 202 4.93 12.98 -18.86
CA SER A 202 3.88 13.53 -19.69
C SER A 202 4.40 14.01 -21.03
N THR A 203 3.52 13.94 -22.02
CA THR A 203 3.72 14.51 -23.35
C THR A 203 3.22 15.96 -23.45
N SER A 204 2.66 16.50 -22.36
CA SER A 204 2.05 17.83 -22.31
C SER A 204 3.02 18.87 -21.71
N PRO A 205 2.97 20.14 -22.12
CA PRO A 205 3.73 21.20 -21.48
C PRO A 205 3.34 21.34 -20.00
N GLN A 206 4.33 21.51 -19.14
CA GLN A 206 4.15 21.74 -17.71
C GLN A 206 4.70 23.12 -17.32
N SER A 207 4.06 23.80 -16.36
CA SER A 207 4.56 25.05 -15.80
C SER A 207 5.59 24.78 -14.70
N ILE A 208 6.72 24.17 -15.08
CA ILE A 208 7.84 23.83 -14.20
C ILE A 208 9.04 24.69 -14.61
N ASP A 209 9.83 25.11 -13.63
CA ASP A 209 11.11 25.77 -13.88
C ASP A 209 12.00 24.89 -14.78
N PRO A 210 12.43 25.36 -15.96
CA PRO A 210 13.29 24.61 -16.87
C PRO A 210 14.58 24.07 -16.23
N GLU A 211 15.12 24.74 -15.20
CA GLU A 211 16.33 24.26 -14.52
C GLU A 211 16.08 23.01 -13.67
N HIS A 212 14.83 22.81 -13.24
CA HIS A 212 14.37 21.70 -12.42
C HIS A 212 13.51 20.70 -13.19
N HIS A 213 13.27 20.90 -14.48
CA HIS A 213 12.44 20.02 -15.31
C HIS A 213 13.31 19.04 -16.10
N LEU A 214 13.06 17.74 -15.91
CA LEU A 214 13.71 16.67 -16.64
C LEU A 214 12.62 15.85 -17.34
N ARG A 215 12.63 15.78 -18.67
CA ARG A 215 11.82 14.79 -19.37
C ARG A 215 12.52 13.45 -19.25
N ILE A 216 11.76 12.36 -19.21
CA ILE A 216 12.37 11.02 -19.19
C ILE A 216 13.37 10.79 -20.35
N ALA A 217 13.13 11.40 -21.53
CA ALA A 217 14.01 11.30 -22.69
C ALA A 217 15.36 12.02 -22.55
N ASP A 218 15.47 12.93 -21.56
CA ASP A 218 16.71 13.65 -21.24
C ASP A 218 17.66 12.80 -20.37
N LEU A 219 17.20 11.63 -19.91
CA LEU A 219 17.97 10.68 -19.11
C LEU A 219 18.44 9.46 -19.92
N GLU A 220 19.69 9.07 -19.68
CA GLU A 220 20.28 7.80 -20.11
C GLU A 220 20.68 6.96 -18.89
N VAL A 221 20.55 5.65 -19.02
CA VAL A 221 21.02 4.66 -18.05
C VAL A 221 22.41 4.24 -18.45
N VAL A 222 23.38 4.41 -17.55
CA VAL A 222 24.77 4.03 -17.75
C VAL A 222 25.09 2.83 -16.86
N VAL A 223 25.61 1.78 -17.50
CA VAL A 223 26.14 0.59 -16.86
C VAL A 223 27.57 0.87 -16.39
N GLU A 224 27.90 0.52 -15.14
CA GLU A 224 29.26 0.64 -14.59
C GLU A 224 29.56 -0.62 -13.78
N GLY A 225 30.27 -1.57 -14.38
CA GLY A 225 30.48 -2.89 -13.78
C GLY A 225 29.16 -3.58 -13.42
N ASP A 226 28.97 -3.88 -12.13
CA ASP A 226 27.78 -4.52 -11.55
C ASP A 226 26.64 -3.52 -11.23
N ARG A 227 26.87 -2.22 -11.38
CA ARG A 227 25.92 -1.16 -11.02
C ARG A 227 25.40 -0.44 -12.25
N PHE A 228 24.31 0.29 -12.07
CA PHE A 228 23.79 1.19 -13.07
C PHE A 228 23.26 2.46 -12.40
N ARG A 229 23.30 3.55 -13.16
CA ARG A 229 22.84 4.88 -12.73
C ARG A 229 22.09 5.54 -13.89
N ALA A 230 21.20 6.48 -13.57
CA ALA A 230 20.65 7.38 -14.56
C ALA A 230 21.49 8.66 -14.57
N GLN A 231 21.70 9.26 -15.73
CA GLN A 231 22.31 10.58 -15.83
C GLN A 231 21.65 11.39 -16.94
N THR A 232 21.74 12.72 -16.87
CA THR A 232 21.37 13.57 -17.99
C THR A 232 22.34 13.37 -19.15
N ARG A 233 21.88 13.58 -20.39
CA ARG A 233 22.73 13.42 -21.59
C ARG A 233 23.97 14.32 -21.61
N ASP A 234 23.92 15.46 -20.94
CA ASP A 234 25.05 16.38 -20.75
C ASP A 234 25.99 15.96 -19.60
N GLY A 235 25.67 14.89 -18.87
CA GLY A 235 26.42 14.39 -17.72
C GLY A 235 26.35 15.26 -16.46
N ARG A 236 25.54 16.33 -16.46
CA ARG A 236 25.47 17.30 -15.37
C ARG A 236 24.84 16.72 -14.11
N LEU A 237 23.79 15.91 -14.25
CA LEU A 237 23.08 15.29 -13.14
C LEU A 237 23.22 13.79 -13.20
N VAL A 238 23.45 13.17 -12.03
CA VAL A 238 23.64 11.74 -11.86
C VAL A 238 22.75 11.26 -10.72
N PHE A 239 22.01 10.18 -10.97
CA PHE A 239 21.06 9.59 -10.04
C PHE A 239 21.34 8.11 -9.85
N HIS A 240 21.45 7.70 -8.58
CA HIS A 240 21.55 6.28 -8.24
C HIS A 240 20.24 5.55 -8.58
N ALA A 241 20.37 4.24 -8.87
CA ALA A 241 19.27 3.30 -9.09
C ALA A 241 18.06 3.53 -8.16
N ARG A 242 18.30 3.67 -6.84
CA ARG A 242 17.24 3.90 -5.85
C ARG A 242 16.46 5.20 -6.09
N GLN A 243 17.13 6.28 -6.52
CA GLN A 243 16.50 7.60 -6.66
C GLN A 243 15.52 7.63 -7.83
N PHE A 244 15.93 7.13 -9.02
CA PHE A 244 15.08 7.22 -10.20
C PHE A 244 14.05 6.08 -10.30
N MET A 245 14.25 4.97 -9.57
CA MET A 245 13.29 3.85 -9.54
C MET A 245 12.36 3.86 -8.32
N TRP A 246 12.54 4.78 -7.38
CA TRP A 246 11.85 4.77 -6.08
C TRP A 246 10.33 4.60 -6.24
N LEU A 247 9.72 5.28 -7.21
CA LEU A 247 8.28 5.26 -7.44
C LEU A 247 7.77 3.86 -7.78
N ILE A 248 8.40 3.19 -8.77
CA ILE A 248 7.96 1.87 -9.24
C ILE A 248 8.13 0.85 -8.11
N ILE A 249 9.29 0.88 -7.44
CA ILE A 249 9.59 0.02 -6.29
C ILE A 249 8.53 0.19 -5.21
N SER A 250 8.20 1.44 -4.88
CA SER A 250 7.24 1.77 -3.82
C SER A 250 5.82 1.38 -4.16
N LEU A 251 5.40 1.56 -5.42
CA LEU A 251 4.07 1.15 -5.88
C LEU A 251 3.91 -0.37 -5.87
N GLU A 252 4.90 -1.12 -6.35
CA GLU A 252 4.86 -2.58 -6.27
C GLU A 252 4.90 -3.09 -4.83
N ALA A 253 5.83 -2.56 -4.03
CA ALA A 253 5.99 -2.96 -2.64
C ALA A 253 4.73 -2.62 -1.80
N THR A 254 4.12 -1.45 -2.00
CA THR A 254 2.87 -1.05 -1.32
C THR A 254 1.73 -2.02 -1.63
N ARG A 255 1.57 -2.40 -2.91
CA ARG A 255 0.52 -3.37 -3.32
C ARG A 255 0.78 -4.77 -2.77
N GLY A 256 2.05 -5.15 -2.62
CA GLY A 256 2.45 -6.46 -2.12
C GLY A 256 2.37 -6.61 -0.60
N PHE A 257 2.52 -5.50 0.13
CA PHE A 257 2.67 -5.57 1.58
C PHE A 257 1.42 -6.16 2.25
N SER A 258 1.58 -7.35 2.82
CA SER A 258 0.53 -8.08 3.51
C SER A 258 1.16 -8.96 4.58
N LEU A 259 0.70 -8.83 5.82
CA LEU A 259 1.27 -9.55 6.96
C LEU A 259 0.92 -11.05 6.97
N PHE A 260 -0.22 -11.41 6.37
CA PHE A 260 -0.77 -12.76 6.45
C PHE A 260 -1.14 -13.28 5.06
N ALA A 261 -0.86 -14.56 4.82
CA ALA A 261 -1.30 -15.22 3.60
C ALA A 261 -2.84 -15.27 3.53
N PRO A 262 -3.44 -15.33 2.33
CA PRO A 262 -4.85 -15.67 2.19
C PRO A 262 -5.14 -17.03 2.84
N ALA A 263 -6.18 -17.08 3.67
CA ALA A 263 -6.62 -18.29 4.36
C ALA A 263 -8.16 -18.26 4.47
N ARG A 264 -8.77 -19.43 4.74
CA ARG A 264 -10.22 -19.54 4.95
C ARG A 264 -10.72 -18.60 6.05
N HIS A 265 -9.93 -18.48 7.11
CA HIS A 265 -10.15 -17.58 8.23
C HIS A 265 -8.81 -17.04 8.72
N VAL A 266 -8.78 -15.75 9.03
CA VAL A 266 -7.66 -15.07 9.67
C VAL A 266 -8.22 -14.38 10.91
N PRO A 267 -7.71 -14.70 12.13
CA PRO A 267 -8.16 -14.04 13.36
C PRO A 267 -7.87 -12.53 13.33
N ARG A 268 -8.57 -11.78 14.17
CA ARG A 268 -8.08 -10.46 14.55
C ARG A 268 -6.76 -10.62 15.32
N VAL A 269 -5.70 -9.96 14.86
CA VAL A 269 -4.39 -9.97 15.54
C VAL A 269 -4.12 -8.60 16.11
N THR A 270 -3.90 -8.53 17.42
CA THR A 270 -3.65 -7.31 18.18
C THR A 270 -2.29 -7.41 18.89
N ILE A 271 -1.52 -6.32 18.91
CA ILE A 271 -0.29 -6.17 19.70
C ILE A 271 -0.46 -4.93 20.58
N ASP A 272 -0.48 -5.06 21.91
CA ASP A 272 -0.60 -3.96 22.87
C ASP A 272 -1.72 -2.93 22.54
N GLY A 273 -2.86 -3.41 22.01
CA GLY A 273 -3.99 -2.54 21.59
C GLY A 273 -3.92 -2.03 20.14
N LEU A 274 -2.86 -2.31 19.39
CA LEU A 274 -2.78 -2.11 17.94
C LEU A 274 -3.26 -3.35 17.18
N VAL A 275 -4.41 -3.25 16.52
CA VAL A 275 -4.92 -4.27 15.60
C VAL A 275 -4.13 -4.19 14.29
N ILE A 276 -3.25 -5.17 14.07
CA ILE A 276 -2.42 -5.28 12.86
C ILE A 276 -3.10 -6.10 11.75
N ALA A 277 -4.12 -6.89 12.10
CA ALA A 277 -5.03 -7.52 11.16
C ALA A 277 -6.43 -7.62 11.75
N ARG A 278 -7.43 -7.22 10.96
CA ARG A 278 -8.84 -7.44 11.26
C ARG A 278 -9.24 -8.87 10.94
N GLU A 279 -10.21 -9.39 11.68
CA GLU A 279 -10.77 -10.72 11.41
C GLU A 279 -11.33 -10.78 9.99
N ARG A 280 -10.97 -11.82 9.26
CA ARG A 280 -11.32 -11.99 7.85
C ARG A 280 -11.66 -13.44 7.53
N TRP A 281 -12.65 -13.62 6.66
CA TRP A 281 -13.05 -14.90 6.09
C TRP A 281 -12.92 -14.86 4.57
N MET A 282 -12.66 -16.01 3.97
CA MET A 282 -12.64 -16.21 2.53
C MET A 282 -13.64 -17.30 2.17
N PHE A 283 -14.53 -17.01 1.22
CA PHE A 283 -15.50 -17.98 0.71
C PHE A 283 -15.36 -18.12 -0.80
N ALA A 284 -15.50 -19.32 -1.33
CA ALA A 284 -15.82 -19.48 -2.73
C ALA A 284 -17.22 -18.90 -2.97
N PRO A 285 -17.46 -18.19 -4.09
CA PRO A 285 -18.78 -17.62 -4.36
C PRO A 285 -19.90 -18.69 -4.30
N ALA A 286 -19.58 -19.91 -4.75
CA ALA A 286 -20.43 -21.11 -4.72
C ALA A 286 -20.88 -21.55 -3.31
N GLU A 287 -20.20 -21.15 -2.23
CA GLU A 287 -20.57 -21.52 -0.85
C GLU A 287 -21.68 -20.63 -0.28
N ILE A 288 -22.07 -19.58 -0.99
CA ILE A 288 -23.03 -18.57 -0.55
C ILE A 288 -24.34 -18.70 -1.36
N ASP A 289 -24.97 -19.88 -1.33
CA ASP A 289 -26.18 -20.16 -2.13
C ASP A 289 -27.38 -19.28 -1.75
N ALA A 290 -27.36 -18.74 -0.53
CA ALA A 290 -28.34 -17.76 -0.08
C ALA A 290 -28.43 -16.52 -0.97
N ALA A 291 -27.36 -16.17 -1.72
CA ALA A 291 -27.35 -15.05 -2.65
C ALA A 291 -28.19 -15.30 -3.93
N GLU A 292 -28.48 -16.56 -4.25
CA GLU A 292 -29.21 -17.00 -5.45
C GLU A 292 -30.71 -17.25 -5.18
N LEU A 293 -31.16 -17.10 -3.93
CA LEU A 293 -32.58 -17.31 -3.60
C LEU A 293 -33.46 -16.33 -4.38
N ALA A 294 -34.63 -16.80 -4.83
CA ALA A 294 -35.42 -16.10 -5.83
C ALA A 294 -35.92 -14.72 -5.36
N THR A 295 -36.41 -14.64 -4.12
CA THR A 295 -37.00 -13.41 -3.58
C THR A 295 -36.02 -12.64 -2.70
N PRO A 296 -36.09 -11.29 -2.65
CA PRO A 296 -35.27 -10.49 -1.73
C PRO A 296 -35.44 -10.90 -0.25
N VAL A 297 -36.64 -11.32 0.15
CA VAL A 297 -36.94 -11.76 1.52
C VAL A 297 -36.22 -13.07 1.84
N ASP A 298 -36.25 -14.03 0.89
CA ASP A 298 -35.55 -15.29 1.05
C ASP A 298 -34.03 -15.08 1.09
N ARG A 299 -33.48 -14.21 0.23
CA ARG A 299 -32.07 -13.81 0.27
C ARG A 299 -31.69 -13.18 1.60
N PHE A 300 -32.49 -12.24 2.10
CA PHE A 300 -32.26 -11.61 3.40
C PHE A 300 -32.21 -12.65 4.53
N ALA A 301 -33.22 -13.50 4.64
CA ALA A 301 -33.28 -14.53 5.68
C ALA A 301 -32.16 -15.58 5.51
N GLY A 302 -31.86 -15.98 4.27
CA GLY A 302 -30.82 -16.94 3.93
C GLY A 302 -29.42 -16.44 4.25
N VAL A 303 -29.10 -15.20 3.86
CA VAL A 303 -27.79 -14.58 4.12
C VAL A 303 -27.58 -14.38 5.62
N ARG A 304 -28.62 -14.00 6.38
CA ARG A 304 -28.52 -13.91 7.85
C ARG A 304 -28.27 -15.26 8.51
N ARG A 305 -28.92 -16.33 8.05
CA ARG A 305 -28.62 -17.69 8.53
C ARG A 305 -27.19 -18.11 8.20
N TRP A 306 -26.75 -17.91 6.96
CA TRP A 306 -25.39 -18.18 6.51
C TRP A 306 -24.35 -17.41 7.33
N ALA A 307 -24.60 -16.12 7.59
CA ALA A 307 -23.72 -15.29 8.41
C ALA A 307 -23.63 -15.81 9.86
N ALA A 308 -24.76 -16.22 10.45
CA ALA A 308 -24.79 -16.80 11.79
C ALA A 308 -24.04 -18.14 11.87
N GLU A 309 -24.20 -19.02 10.88
CA GLU A 309 -23.50 -20.31 10.77
C GLU A 309 -21.98 -20.13 10.78
N HIS A 310 -21.48 -19.10 10.10
CA HIS A 310 -20.05 -18.80 10.03
C HIS A 310 -19.58 -17.84 11.15
N GLY A 311 -20.51 -17.36 11.99
CA GLY A 311 -20.28 -16.39 13.06
C GLY A 311 -19.69 -15.06 12.57
N LEU A 312 -20.21 -14.55 11.45
CA LEU A 312 -19.83 -13.24 10.92
C LEU A 312 -20.49 -12.12 11.76
N PRO A 313 -19.78 -11.01 12.02
CA PRO A 313 -20.38 -9.84 12.67
C PRO A 313 -21.39 -9.16 11.75
N ARG A 314 -22.34 -8.41 12.31
CA ARG A 314 -23.36 -7.67 11.55
C ARG A 314 -22.78 -6.75 10.47
N PHE A 315 -21.75 -5.99 10.83
CA PHE A 315 -21.12 -5.00 9.95
C PHE A 315 -19.83 -5.56 9.38
N VAL A 316 -19.76 -5.68 8.05
CA VAL A 316 -18.61 -6.24 7.34
C VAL A 316 -18.25 -5.42 6.11
N PHE A 317 -17.02 -5.58 5.66
CA PHE A 317 -16.56 -5.15 4.35
C PHE A 317 -16.38 -6.36 3.44
N VAL A 318 -16.94 -6.31 2.23
CA VAL A 318 -16.89 -7.40 1.26
C VAL A 318 -16.08 -6.97 0.04
N LYS A 319 -15.17 -7.83 -0.40
CA LYS A 319 -14.33 -7.63 -1.59
C LYS A 319 -14.33 -8.89 -2.45
N SER A 320 -14.26 -8.72 -3.77
CA SER A 320 -14.15 -9.82 -4.74
C SER A 320 -13.08 -9.50 -5.80
N ALA A 321 -12.84 -10.43 -6.73
CA ALA A 321 -11.92 -10.19 -7.85
C ALA A 321 -12.46 -9.16 -8.86
N VAL A 322 -13.79 -9.00 -8.92
CA VAL A 322 -14.47 -8.05 -9.82
C VAL A 322 -14.69 -6.67 -9.19
N GLU A 323 -14.87 -6.61 -7.86
CA GLU A 323 -14.96 -5.36 -7.11
C GLU A 323 -13.75 -5.23 -6.19
N SER A 324 -12.76 -4.47 -6.67
CA SER A 324 -11.46 -4.30 -6.00
C SER A 324 -11.54 -3.48 -4.72
N LYS A 325 -12.53 -2.58 -4.59
CA LYS A 325 -12.74 -1.75 -3.41
C LYS A 325 -13.67 -2.45 -2.42
N PRO A 326 -13.31 -2.51 -1.13
CA PRO A 326 -14.20 -3.10 -0.14
C PRO A 326 -15.55 -2.36 -0.08
N THR A 327 -16.65 -3.10 -0.16
CA THR A 327 -18.02 -2.60 -0.04
C THR A 327 -18.53 -2.84 1.38
N PHE A 328 -19.02 -1.79 2.04
CA PHE A 328 -19.67 -1.91 3.35
C PHE A 328 -21.01 -2.64 3.24
N VAL A 329 -21.25 -3.59 4.14
CA VAL A 329 -22.49 -4.37 4.22
C VAL A 329 -22.94 -4.42 5.68
N ASP A 330 -24.17 -3.96 5.94
CA ASP A 330 -24.92 -4.25 7.16
C ASP A 330 -25.81 -5.47 6.90
N LEU A 331 -25.48 -6.61 7.52
CA LEU A 331 -26.20 -7.88 7.33
C LEU A 331 -27.62 -7.88 7.94
N ASP A 332 -27.98 -6.86 8.74
CA ASP A 332 -29.36 -6.65 9.21
C ASP A 332 -30.15 -5.68 8.30
N SER A 333 -29.53 -5.09 7.28
CA SER A 333 -30.19 -4.22 6.29
C SER A 333 -30.57 -5.02 5.03
N PRO A 334 -31.86 -5.16 4.70
CA PRO A 334 -32.28 -5.86 3.48
C PRO A 334 -31.65 -5.29 2.21
N LEU A 335 -31.52 -3.96 2.11
CA LEU A 335 -30.91 -3.31 0.96
C LEU A 335 -29.41 -3.62 0.85
N SER A 336 -28.69 -3.63 1.98
CA SER A 336 -27.28 -3.99 2.00
C SER A 336 -27.06 -5.45 1.66
N VAL A 337 -27.96 -6.35 2.07
CA VAL A 337 -27.92 -7.76 1.68
C VAL A 337 -28.19 -7.93 0.19
N GLU A 338 -29.05 -7.13 -0.43
CA GLU A 338 -29.24 -7.17 -1.89
C GLU A 338 -27.95 -6.76 -2.64
N VAL A 339 -27.23 -5.74 -2.16
CA VAL A 339 -25.92 -5.35 -2.70
C VAL A 339 -24.92 -6.50 -2.56
N PHE A 340 -24.86 -7.13 -1.38
CA PHE A 340 -24.01 -8.29 -1.14
C PHE A 340 -24.34 -9.47 -2.07
N ALA A 341 -25.62 -9.83 -2.20
CA ALA A 341 -26.05 -10.91 -3.08
C ALA A 341 -25.68 -10.63 -4.54
N ASN A 342 -25.83 -9.38 -5.00
CA ASN A 342 -25.38 -9.00 -6.33
C ASN A 342 -23.86 -9.16 -6.52
N LEU A 343 -23.06 -8.72 -5.54
CA LEU A 343 -21.59 -8.91 -5.59
C LEU A 343 -21.20 -10.39 -5.66
N VAL A 344 -21.90 -11.26 -4.92
CA VAL A 344 -21.68 -12.71 -4.97
C VAL A 344 -22.04 -13.29 -6.33
N ARG A 345 -23.19 -12.91 -6.91
CA ARG A 345 -23.62 -13.40 -8.24
C ARG A 345 -22.65 -12.98 -9.34
N VAL A 346 -22.25 -11.72 -9.39
CA VAL A 346 -21.25 -11.24 -10.38
C VAL A 346 -19.93 -11.98 -10.21
N ALA A 347 -19.50 -12.22 -8.97
CA ALA A 347 -18.30 -13.02 -8.72
C ALA A 347 -18.45 -14.49 -9.12
N ARG A 348 -19.65 -15.09 -9.00
CA ARG A 348 -19.93 -16.47 -9.50
C ARG A 348 -19.84 -16.53 -11.02
N GLU A 349 -20.42 -15.57 -11.73
CA GLU A 349 -20.36 -15.50 -13.20
C GLU A 349 -18.92 -15.33 -13.69
N ASP A 350 -18.18 -14.41 -13.07
CA ASP A 350 -16.76 -14.19 -13.37
C ASP A 350 -15.90 -15.43 -13.05
N ALA A 351 -16.23 -16.12 -11.96
CA ALA A 351 -15.56 -17.35 -11.57
C ALA A 351 -15.71 -18.47 -12.61
N ALA A 352 -16.89 -18.58 -13.23
CA ALA A 352 -17.13 -19.56 -14.29
C ALA A 352 -16.33 -19.28 -15.57
N ALA A 353 -15.90 -18.04 -15.78
CA ALA A 353 -15.16 -17.60 -16.97
C ALA A 353 -13.63 -17.59 -16.79
N ARG A 354 -13.11 -17.80 -15.57
CA ARG A 354 -11.67 -17.66 -15.25
C ARG A 354 -11.05 -18.97 -14.77
N ALA A 355 -9.79 -19.20 -15.16
CA ALA A 355 -8.99 -20.32 -14.66
C ALA A 355 -8.63 -20.20 -13.16
N ASN A 356 -8.65 -18.98 -12.61
CA ASN A 356 -8.50 -18.72 -11.17
C ASN A 356 -9.58 -17.72 -10.72
N PRO A 357 -10.73 -18.20 -10.23
CA PRO A 357 -11.93 -17.39 -10.02
C PRO A 357 -11.83 -16.36 -8.88
N GLY A 358 -10.82 -16.45 -8.03
CA GLY A 358 -10.76 -15.69 -6.78
C GLY A 358 -11.86 -16.12 -5.80
N GLY A 359 -12.09 -15.30 -4.77
CA GLY A 359 -13.10 -15.58 -3.74
C GLY A 359 -13.77 -14.31 -3.21
N ILE A 360 -14.75 -14.49 -2.33
CA ILE A 360 -15.41 -13.43 -1.57
C ILE A 360 -14.68 -13.27 -0.24
N ALA A 361 -13.93 -12.18 -0.12
CA ALA A 361 -13.30 -11.79 1.13
C ALA A 361 -14.30 -11.01 1.96
N VAL A 362 -14.58 -11.48 3.17
CA VAL A 362 -15.41 -10.79 4.17
C VAL A 362 -14.50 -10.38 5.30
N THR A 363 -14.43 -9.09 5.63
CA THR A 363 -13.62 -8.57 6.76
C THR A 363 -14.55 -7.89 7.74
N GLU A 364 -14.33 -8.06 9.03
CA GLU A 364 -15.10 -7.32 10.03
C GLU A 364 -14.98 -5.80 9.86
N MET A 365 -16.04 -5.05 10.20
CA MET A 365 -15.95 -3.61 10.38
C MET A 365 -15.31 -3.29 11.74
N LEU A 366 -14.16 -2.62 11.71
CA LEU A 366 -13.49 -2.11 12.89
C LEU A 366 -12.82 -0.76 12.53
N PRO A 367 -13.15 0.36 13.21
CA PRO A 367 -14.11 0.52 14.31
C PRO A 367 -15.56 0.19 13.89
N ARG A 368 -16.34 -0.39 14.80
CA ARG A 368 -17.79 -0.54 14.61
C ARG A 368 -18.51 0.82 14.75
N PRO A 369 -19.78 0.97 14.32
CA PRO A 369 -20.49 2.24 14.45
C PRO A 369 -20.57 2.77 15.89
N ASP A 370 -20.70 1.88 16.89
CA ASP A 370 -20.67 2.22 18.33
C ASP A 370 -19.28 2.62 18.84
N GLN A 371 -18.23 2.37 18.06
CA GLN A 371 -16.83 2.66 18.37
C GLN A 371 -16.24 3.79 17.52
N CYS A 372 -17.08 4.45 16.69
CA CYS A 372 -16.70 5.67 15.98
C CYS A 372 -16.68 6.81 17.01
N TRP A 373 -15.48 7.15 17.47
CA TRP A 373 -15.24 8.06 18.59
C TRP A 373 -15.40 9.54 18.25
N LEU A 374 -15.26 9.92 16.97
CA LEU A 374 -15.40 11.30 16.52
C LEU A 374 -16.88 11.64 16.46
N VAL A 375 -17.32 12.54 17.34
CA VAL A 375 -18.72 12.96 17.48
C VAL A 375 -18.85 14.46 17.23
N ASP A 376 -19.86 14.89 16.47
CA ASP A 376 -20.20 16.31 16.33
C ASP A 376 -21.06 16.82 17.49
N ALA A 377 -21.39 18.12 17.47
CA ALA A 377 -22.24 18.75 18.49
C ALA A 377 -23.67 18.18 18.56
N ASP A 378 -24.15 17.55 17.48
CA ASP A 378 -25.47 16.92 17.40
C ASP A 378 -25.44 15.44 17.85
N GLY A 379 -24.29 14.93 18.29
CA GLY A 379 -24.14 13.54 18.72
C GLY A 379 -23.95 12.54 17.56
N ARG A 380 -23.78 13.01 16.32
CA ARG A 380 -23.52 12.12 15.17
C ARG A 380 -22.09 11.62 15.19
N ARG A 381 -21.91 10.33 14.89
CA ARG A 381 -20.61 9.67 14.88
C ARG A 381 -20.05 9.59 13.47
N TYR A 382 -18.74 9.78 13.36
CA TYR A 382 -18.02 9.77 12.10
C TYR A 382 -16.86 8.77 12.14
N THR A 383 -16.66 8.04 11.04
CA THR A 383 -15.41 7.33 10.82
C THR A 383 -14.30 8.34 10.57
N SER A 384 -13.15 8.14 11.19
CA SER A 384 -11.96 8.96 10.98
C SER A 384 -10.73 8.08 10.82
N GLU A 385 -9.77 8.55 10.03
CA GLU A 385 -8.50 7.91 9.78
C GLU A 385 -7.40 8.95 9.97
N LEU A 386 -6.39 8.60 10.76
CA LEU A 386 -5.17 9.36 10.96
C LEU A 386 -4.16 8.91 9.92
N ARG A 387 -3.90 9.78 8.96
CA ARG A 387 -2.79 9.61 8.01
C ARG A 387 -1.53 10.21 8.59
N MET A 388 -0.51 9.40 8.76
CA MET A 388 0.79 9.81 9.29
C MET A 388 1.91 9.37 8.37
N VAL A 389 3.00 10.14 8.35
CA VAL A 389 4.24 9.76 7.67
C VAL A 389 5.27 9.49 8.74
N THR A 390 5.83 8.29 8.71
CA THR A 390 7.02 7.95 9.49
C THR A 390 8.21 7.91 8.55
N CYS A 391 9.26 8.65 8.90
CA CYS A 391 10.53 8.60 8.19
C CYS A 391 11.48 7.68 8.93
N PHE A 392 12.13 6.77 8.20
CA PHE A 392 13.20 5.94 8.71
C PHE A 392 14.50 6.34 8.02
N GLY A 393 15.12 7.37 8.57
CA GLY A 393 16.50 7.82 8.31
C GLY A 393 17.30 7.77 9.61
N PRO A 394 18.56 8.24 9.64
CA PRO A 394 19.30 8.34 10.90
C PRO A 394 18.46 9.09 11.95
N ASP A 395 18.58 8.70 13.22
CA ASP A 395 18.05 9.48 14.36
C ASP A 395 18.39 10.96 14.15
N THR A 396 17.39 11.78 13.82
CA THR A 396 17.46 13.24 13.84
C THR A 396 17.32 13.79 15.27
N ARG A 397 17.59 12.95 16.28
CA ARG A 397 17.72 13.34 17.68
C ARG A 397 19.08 12.91 18.23
N VAL A 398 20.14 13.48 17.67
CA VAL A 398 21.31 13.81 18.49
C VAL A 398 21.21 15.31 18.70
N GLY A 399 21.17 15.71 19.98
CA GLY A 399 20.91 17.07 20.42
C GLY A 399 21.87 18.11 19.85
N VAL A 400 21.41 19.35 20.01
CA VAL A 400 22.16 20.61 19.91
C VAL A 400 23.62 20.47 20.34
#